data_AF-A0A0P7KZ64-F1
#
_entry.id   AF-A0A0P7KZ64-F1
#
_cell.length_a   1.000
_cell.length_b   1.000
_cell.length_c   1.000
_cell.angle_alpha   90.00
_cell.angle_beta   90.00
_cell.angle_gamma   90.00
#
_symmetry.space_group_name_H-M   'P 1'
#
loop_
_entity.id
_entity.type
_entity.pdbx_description
1 polymer ?
#
loop_
_entity_poly.entity_id
_entity_poly.type
_entity_poly.pdbx_seq_one_letter_code
_entity_poly.pdbx_strand_id
1 'polypeptide(L)'
;MTWTFYLNVTNDTDRDLELVESQLHWGYWNTDGEEDKEPQSIKAGETIQAVGAKSAFGPNGYEFSCSWKDKNDRTQAPYGVVSLYVNVPYNDPNEARCRANGYFEIAEWKDITHDGHNFVRNIRISNKLDKLNQQETRNNLFTDWSKINTLNEIEDVRDIDLNQSIPSGVHFEKMSLFRTPLFNISKKLWDGVNDLEFDSLYLKQREAQQYFSVEVTCLRADATKIETVTKKGKITVIDEYGLSTASKEVEEKVSTIETAFKFTEKVSVSDEKVVKASVAQELQAELKAKFNILNAVTKEQHQTEKKSKTRVFEAPADKDMDVVPWIFSKMILLYRTDNNNVTKLIGASEWDYAVLHRTHVYDVMDNAKKKVPTGGEY
;
A
#
# COMPACT_ATOMS: atom_id res chain seq x y z
N MET A 1 8.11 -48.44 -4.89
CA MET A 1 9.09 -47.37 -5.15
C MET A 1 9.21 -46.55 -3.88
N THR A 2 10.43 -46.19 -3.49
CA THR A 2 10.67 -45.29 -2.36
C THR A 2 10.27 -43.86 -2.76
N TRP A 3 9.52 -43.17 -1.91
CA TRP A 3 9.07 -41.81 -2.14
C TRP A 3 10.17 -40.85 -1.73
N THR A 4 10.41 -39.77 -2.49
CA THR A 4 11.54 -38.87 -2.23
C THR A 4 11.20 -37.39 -2.43
N PHE A 5 11.81 -36.53 -1.63
CA PHE A 5 11.83 -35.09 -1.84
C PHE A 5 13.27 -34.59 -1.88
N TYR A 6 13.59 -33.74 -2.85
CA TYR A 6 14.87 -33.03 -2.93
C TYR A 6 14.64 -31.55 -3.15
N LEU A 7 15.35 -30.70 -2.40
CA LEU A 7 15.40 -29.26 -2.60
C LEU A 7 16.82 -28.82 -2.92
N ASN A 8 17.00 -28.27 -4.11
CA ASN A 8 18.19 -27.52 -4.46
C ASN A 8 17.98 -26.05 -4.10
N VAL A 9 18.97 -25.46 -3.43
CA VAL A 9 18.94 -24.07 -3.00
C VAL A 9 20.13 -23.35 -3.59
N THR A 10 19.87 -22.25 -4.27
CA THR A 10 20.89 -21.26 -4.68
C THR A 10 20.86 -20.10 -3.70
N ASN A 11 21.97 -19.82 -3.03
CA ASN A 11 22.11 -18.69 -2.12
C ASN A 11 22.79 -17.52 -2.85
N ASP A 12 22.02 -16.56 -3.36
CA ASP A 12 22.56 -15.34 -3.97
C ASP A 12 22.85 -14.22 -2.96
N THR A 13 22.80 -14.51 -1.67
CA THR A 13 23.09 -13.50 -0.65
C THR A 13 24.59 -13.35 -0.45
N ASP A 14 24.99 -12.28 0.21
CA ASP A 14 26.37 -12.01 0.60
C ASP A 14 26.79 -12.74 1.89
N ARG A 15 25.92 -13.58 2.47
CA ARG A 15 26.16 -14.32 3.71
C ARG A 15 25.84 -15.80 3.56
N ASP A 16 26.55 -16.63 4.31
CA ASP A 16 26.21 -18.04 4.44
C ASP A 16 24.83 -18.18 5.08
N LEU A 17 24.07 -19.21 4.70
CA LEU A 17 22.82 -19.60 5.32
C LEU A 17 23.08 -20.78 6.26
N GLU A 18 23.04 -20.52 7.56
CA GLU A 18 23.21 -21.54 8.60
C GLU A 18 21.88 -22.24 8.88
N LEU A 19 21.90 -23.57 8.84
CA LEU A 19 20.79 -24.39 9.32
C LEU A 19 20.60 -24.15 10.82
N VAL A 20 19.40 -23.76 11.22
CA VAL A 20 19.06 -23.47 12.63
C VAL A 20 18.12 -24.49 13.24
N GLU A 21 17.28 -25.11 12.43
CA GLU A 21 16.35 -26.13 12.86
C GLU A 21 16.17 -27.14 11.74
N SER A 22 16.14 -28.42 12.11
CA SER A 22 15.77 -29.51 11.24
C SER A 22 15.04 -30.57 12.07
N GLN A 23 13.80 -30.83 11.71
CA GLN A 23 12.97 -31.83 12.38
C GLN A 23 12.42 -32.80 11.34
N LEU A 24 12.71 -34.08 11.54
CA LEU A 24 12.12 -35.18 10.78
C LEU A 24 10.99 -35.77 11.62
N HIS A 25 9.76 -35.65 11.14
CA HIS A 25 8.58 -36.22 11.81
C HIS A 25 8.35 -37.65 11.34
N TRP A 26 8.49 -37.89 10.03
CA TRP A 26 8.39 -39.21 9.41
C TRP A 26 9.32 -39.34 8.20
N GLY A 27 9.84 -40.55 7.96
CA GLY A 27 10.76 -40.86 6.87
C GLY A 27 12.21 -40.98 7.32
N TYR A 28 13.13 -40.75 6.38
CA TYR A 28 14.58 -40.67 6.61
C TYR A 28 15.13 -39.46 5.86
N TRP A 29 16.18 -38.85 6.41
CA TRP A 29 16.96 -37.91 5.64
C TRP A 29 17.71 -38.62 4.51
N ASN A 30 17.89 -37.92 3.39
CA ASN A 30 18.53 -38.44 2.20
C ASN A 30 19.20 -37.32 1.39
N THR A 31 19.80 -36.35 2.07
CA THR A 31 20.37 -35.17 1.41
C THR A 31 21.55 -35.58 0.54
N ASP A 32 21.62 -35.02 -0.67
CA ASP A 32 22.63 -35.36 -1.68
C ASP A 32 22.64 -36.85 -2.08
N GLY A 33 21.50 -37.53 -1.89
CA GLY A 33 21.36 -38.96 -2.17
C GLY A 33 22.04 -39.89 -1.16
N GLU A 34 22.56 -39.37 -0.06
CA GLU A 34 23.14 -40.16 1.02
C GLU A 34 22.13 -40.36 2.15
N GLU A 35 21.88 -41.62 2.51
CA GLU A 35 20.96 -41.99 3.58
C GLU A 35 21.43 -41.43 4.93
N ASP A 36 20.47 -40.92 5.71
CA ASP A 36 20.66 -40.28 7.01
C ASP A 36 21.48 -38.98 6.97
N LYS A 37 21.83 -38.45 5.78
CA LYS A 37 22.45 -37.13 5.66
C LYS A 37 21.41 -36.04 5.85
N GLU A 38 21.49 -35.36 7.00
CA GLU A 38 20.63 -34.24 7.39
C GLU A 38 20.71 -33.04 6.42
N PRO A 39 19.74 -32.10 6.50
CA PRO A 39 19.83 -30.82 5.80
C PRO A 39 21.15 -30.08 6.05
N GLN A 40 21.54 -29.23 5.10
CA GLN A 40 22.87 -28.60 5.09
C GLN A 40 22.79 -27.08 5.13
N SER A 41 23.80 -26.45 5.74
CA SER A 41 24.05 -25.02 5.58
C SER A 41 24.57 -24.72 4.16
N ILE A 42 24.27 -23.54 3.63
CA ILE A 42 24.54 -23.17 2.23
C ILE A 42 25.45 -21.94 2.21
N LYS A 43 26.64 -22.00 1.61
CA LYS A 43 27.51 -20.81 1.57
C LYS A 43 26.99 -19.73 0.65
N ALA A 44 27.43 -18.50 0.87
CA ALA A 44 27.18 -17.38 -0.03
C ALA A 44 27.63 -17.71 -1.46
N GLY A 45 26.75 -17.47 -2.44
CA GLY A 45 27.00 -17.71 -3.87
C GLY A 45 27.00 -19.18 -4.31
N GLU A 46 26.70 -20.14 -3.43
CA GLU A 46 26.66 -21.56 -3.77
C GLU A 46 25.25 -22.06 -4.11
N THR A 47 25.20 -23.09 -4.97
CA THR A 47 24.01 -23.90 -5.23
C THR A 47 24.28 -25.33 -4.78
N ILE A 48 23.47 -25.85 -3.85
CA ILE A 48 23.58 -27.23 -3.35
C ILE A 48 22.21 -27.90 -3.23
N GLN A 49 22.18 -29.23 -3.16
CA GLN A 49 21.01 -29.94 -2.65
C GLN A 49 20.97 -29.81 -1.13
N ALA A 50 20.27 -28.79 -0.62
CA ALA A 50 20.29 -28.46 0.80
C ALA A 50 19.43 -29.39 1.65
N VAL A 51 18.45 -30.07 1.05
CA VAL A 51 17.56 -31.03 1.73
C VAL A 51 17.27 -32.20 0.82
N GLY A 52 17.37 -33.41 1.38
CA GLY A 52 16.74 -34.61 0.81
C GLY A 52 16.01 -35.40 1.89
N ALA A 53 14.84 -35.94 1.56
CA ALA A 53 14.08 -36.82 2.43
C ALA A 53 13.51 -38.00 1.63
N LYS A 54 13.32 -39.14 2.29
CA LYS A 54 12.75 -40.35 1.71
C LYS A 54 11.73 -41.00 2.64
N SER A 55 10.78 -41.74 2.08
CA SER A 55 9.81 -42.50 2.87
C SER A 55 10.46 -43.58 3.72
N ALA A 56 9.85 -43.87 4.87
CA ALA A 56 10.20 -45.05 5.64
C ALA A 56 9.69 -46.33 4.97
N PHE A 57 10.30 -47.50 5.27
CA PHE A 57 9.92 -48.78 4.67
C PHE A 57 8.40 -49.04 4.77
N GLY A 58 7.78 -49.41 3.64
CA GLY A 58 6.33 -49.62 3.51
C GLY A 58 5.59 -48.43 2.87
N PRO A 59 4.25 -48.42 2.89
CA PRO A 59 3.42 -47.32 2.40
C PRO A 59 3.47 -46.08 3.31
N ASN A 60 4.62 -45.74 3.87
CA ASN A 60 4.73 -44.64 4.83
C ASN A 60 5.19 -43.38 4.09
N GLY A 61 4.60 -42.24 4.43
CA GLY A 61 4.97 -40.94 3.87
C GLY A 61 6.33 -40.44 4.32
N TYR A 62 6.60 -39.16 4.05
CA TYR A 62 7.64 -38.39 4.71
C TYR A 62 7.11 -37.04 5.16
N GLU A 63 7.54 -36.59 6.33
CA GLU A 63 7.17 -35.30 6.88
C GLU A 63 8.37 -34.70 7.60
N PHE A 64 8.70 -33.45 7.27
CA PHE A 64 9.80 -32.74 7.89
C PHE A 64 9.61 -31.22 7.85
N SER A 65 10.36 -30.55 8.70
CA SER A 65 10.55 -29.11 8.68
C SER A 65 12.04 -28.78 8.82
N CYS A 66 12.46 -27.67 8.21
CA CYS A 66 13.79 -27.12 8.43
C CYS A 66 13.80 -25.61 8.19
N SER A 67 14.76 -24.93 8.80
CA SER A 67 14.93 -23.50 8.60
C SER A 67 16.40 -23.08 8.62
N TRP A 68 16.68 -22.02 7.86
CA TRP A 68 17.99 -21.40 7.74
C TRP A 68 17.90 -19.92 8.10
N LYS A 69 18.97 -19.38 8.68
CA LYS A 69 19.18 -17.94 8.88
C LYS A 69 20.48 -17.50 8.24
N ASP A 70 20.69 -16.21 8.00
CA ASP A 70 22.01 -15.72 7.65
C ASP A 70 23.00 -15.93 8.81
N LYS A 71 24.20 -16.35 8.47
CA LYS A 71 25.36 -16.29 9.35
C LYS A 71 25.70 -14.83 9.58
N ASN A 72 25.54 -14.37 10.81
CA ASN A 72 25.89 -13.03 11.23
C ASN A 72 26.63 -13.06 12.56
N ASP A 73 27.48 -12.05 12.75
CA ASP A 73 28.10 -11.77 14.03
C ASP A 73 27.16 -10.95 14.92
N ARG A 74 27.42 -10.88 16.23
CA ARG A 74 26.60 -10.09 17.18
C ARG A 74 26.46 -8.61 16.83
N THR A 75 27.36 -8.08 16.00
CA THR A 75 27.36 -6.68 15.53
C THR A 75 26.59 -6.48 14.23
N GLN A 76 26.19 -7.55 13.55
CA GLN A 76 25.44 -7.53 12.31
C GLN A 76 24.00 -7.95 12.58
N ALA A 77 23.04 -7.12 12.18
CA ALA A 77 21.65 -7.47 12.32
C ALA A 77 21.26 -8.56 11.28
N PRO A 78 20.45 -9.56 11.69
CA PRO A 78 20.11 -10.71 10.85
C PRO A 78 19.29 -10.31 9.64
N TYR A 79 19.50 -10.97 8.50
CA TYR A 79 18.63 -10.78 7.35
C TYR A 79 17.25 -11.39 7.56
N GLY A 80 17.16 -12.52 8.25
CA GLY A 80 15.88 -13.15 8.52
C GLY A 80 16.01 -14.67 8.60
N VAL A 81 14.92 -15.35 8.27
CA VAL A 81 14.80 -16.80 8.30
C VAL A 81 14.08 -17.27 7.04
N VAL A 82 14.59 -18.35 6.46
CA VAL A 82 13.92 -19.15 5.44
C VAL A 82 13.44 -20.44 6.10
N SER A 83 12.16 -20.78 5.93
CA SER A 83 11.55 -21.96 6.53
C SER A 83 10.89 -22.83 5.46
N LEU A 84 11.10 -24.13 5.59
CA LEU A 84 10.51 -25.16 4.74
C LEU A 84 9.74 -26.16 5.60
N TYR A 85 8.52 -26.46 5.19
CA TYR A 85 7.72 -27.56 5.69
C TYR A 85 7.25 -28.41 4.52
N VAL A 86 7.34 -29.73 4.64
CA VAL A 86 6.87 -30.69 3.65
C VAL A 86 6.23 -31.87 4.36
N ASN A 87 5.04 -32.25 3.92
CA ASN A 87 4.30 -33.42 4.34
C ASN A 87 3.73 -34.13 3.12
N VAL A 88 4.19 -35.36 2.89
CA VAL A 88 3.71 -36.25 1.83
C VAL A 88 3.22 -37.51 2.53
N PRO A 89 1.96 -37.53 2.99
CA PRO A 89 1.41 -38.65 3.76
C PRO A 89 0.94 -39.78 2.82
N TYR A 90 0.57 -40.93 3.39
CA TYR A 90 0.17 -42.09 2.59
C TYR A 90 -1.18 -41.92 1.88
N ASN A 91 -2.19 -41.42 2.61
CA ASN A 91 -3.59 -41.42 2.18
C ASN A 91 -4.25 -40.03 2.26
N ASP A 92 -3.46 -38.99 2.50
CA ASP A 92 -3.95 -37.61 2.65
C ASP A 92 -3.30 -36.70 1.59
N PRO A 93 -3.85 -35.51 1.34
CA PRO A 93 -3.27 -34.53 0.44
C PRO A 93 -1.86 -34.12 0.85
N ASN A 94 -0.98 -33.99 -0.14
CA ASN A 94 0.34 -33.41 0.08
C ASN A 94 0.26 -31.94 0.50
N GLU A 95 1.15 -31.55 1.41
CA GLU A 95 1.34 -30.17 1.84
C GLU A 95 2.81 -29.78 1.79
N ALA A 96 3.11 -28.62 1.19
CA ALA A 96 4.42 -28.01 1.33
C ALA A 96 4.32 -26.50 1.41
N ARG A 97 5.23 -25.89 2.17
CA ARG A 97 5.31 -24.45 2.35
C ARG A 97 6.78 -24.07 2.43
N CYS A 98 7.20 -23.12 1.59
CA CYS A 98 8.51 -22.49 1.66
C CYS A 98 8.30 -20.98 1.84
N ARG A 99 8.83 -20.42 2.94
CA ARG A 99 8.59 -19.03 3.33
C ARG A 99 9.91 -18.36 3.70
N ALA A 100 9.99 -17.06 3.43
CA ALA A 100 11.04 -16.18 3.92
C ALA A 100 10.44 -15.04 4.73
N ASN A 101 11.23 -14.50 5.66
CA ASN A 101 10.93 -13.26 6.35
C ASN A 101 12.14 -12.31 6.33
N GLY A 102 11.95 -11.09 6.83
CA GLY A 102 13.00 -10.07 6.84
C GLY A 102 13.42 -9.72 5.41
N TYR A 103 14.72 -9.62 5.16
CA TYR A 103 15.26 -9.24 3.84
C TYR A 103 15.36 -10.39 2.85
N PHE A 104 15.08 -11.62 3.26
CA PHE A 104 15.12 -12.74 2.32
C PHE A 104 13.91 -12.72 1.38
N GLU A 105 14.18 -13.03 0.12
CA GLU A 105 13.19 -13.25 -0.93
C GLU A 105 13.45 -14.64 -1.54
N ILE A 106 12.39 -15.42 -1.75
CA ILE A 106 12.46 -16.75 -2.36
C ILE A 106 11.86 -16.68 -3.75
N ALA A 107 12.67 -16.97 -4.76
CA ALA A 107 12.23 -17.14 -6.13
C ALA A 107 12.14 -18.63 -6.50
N GLU A 108 11.40 -18.93 -7.57
CA GLU A 108 11.32 -20.23 -8.24
C GLU A 108 10.65 -21.38 -7.46
N TRP A 109 10.17 -21.11 -6.24
CA TRP A 109 9.36 -22.07 -5.50
C TRP A 109 8.12 -22.49 -6.31
N LYS A 110 7.92 -23.79 -6.41
CA LYS A 110 6.73 -24.41 -7.02
C LYS A 110 6.10 -25.30 -5.97
N ASP A 111 4.82 -25.14 -5.73
CA ASP A 111 4.10 -26.02 -4.81
C ASP A 111 4.17 -27.49 -5.26
N ILE A 112 4.03 -28.40 -4.31
CA ILE A 112 3.88 -29.82 -4.62
C ILE A 112 2.43 -30.11 -5.01
N THR A 113 2.24 -31.05 -5.93
CA THR A 113 0.91 -31.43 -6.37
C THR A 113 0.19 -32.20 -5.27
N HIS A 114 -1.14 -32.08 -5.25
CA HIS A 114 -2.02 -32.80 -4.32
C HIS A 114 -1.69 -34.30 -4.27
N ASP A 115 -1.49 -34.88 -5.46
CA ASP A 115 -1.08 -36.27 -5.66
C ASP A 115 0.40 -36.37 -6.02
N GLY A 116 0.99 -37.54 -5.78
CA GLY A 116 2.36 -37.88 -6.14
C GLY A 116 3.28 -38.00 -4.94
N HIS A 117 4.44 -38.61 -5.19
CA HIS A 117 5.31 -39.11 -4.12
C HIS A 117 6.76 -38.62 -4.25
N ASN A 118 7.13 -38.14 -5.45
CA ASN A 118 8.50 -37.81 -5.79
C ASN A 118 8.57 -36.37 -6.28
N PHE A 119 9.31 -35.53 -5.57
CA PHE A 119 9.42 -34.11 -5.86
C PHE A 119 10.87 -33.66 -5.87
N VAL A 120 11.22 -32.88 -6.89
CA VAL A 120 12.46 -32.09 -6.93
C VAL A 120 12.05 -30.63 -7.03
N ARG A 121 12.61 -29.79 -6.17
CA ARG A 121 12.37 -28.35 -6.15
C ARG A 121 13.69 -27.61 -6.24
N ASN A 122 13.63 -26.45 -6.88
CA ASN A 122 14.74 -25.52 -6.94
C ASN A 122 14.22 -24.18 -6.41
N ILE A 123 14.98 -23.55 -5.54
CA ILE A 123 14.72 -22.19 -5.09
C ILE A 123 15.97 -21.36 -5.17
N ARG A 124 15.76 -20.06 -5.28
CA ARG A 124 16.83 -19.06 -5.24
C ARG A 124 16.51 -18.07 -4.13
N ILE A 125 17.40 -17.98 -3.14
CA ILE A 125 17.29 -17.08 -2.00
C ILE A 125 18.14 -15.86 -2.29
N SER A 126 17.53 -14.69 -2.24
CA SER A 126 18.20 -13.41 -2.48
C SER A 126 17.92 -12.41 -1.37
N ASN A 127 18.71 -11.35 -1.31
CA ASN A 127 18.58 -10.26 -0.35
C ASN A 127 17.92 -9.04 -1.02
N LYS A 128 16.80 -8.57 -0.48
CA LYS A 128 16.10 -7.40 -1.03
C LYS A 128 16.71 -6.04 -0.63
N LEU A 129 17.76 -6.02 0.19
CA LEU A 129 18.43 -4.79 0.65
C LEU A 129 18.88 -3.87 -0.50
N ASP A 130 19.39 -4.43 -1.59
CA ASP A 130 19.88 -3.63 -2.73
C ASP A 130 18.74 -2.99 -3.53
N LYS A 131 17.57 -3.65 -3.61
CA LYS A 131 16.37 -3.09 -4.26
C LYS A 131 15.80 -1.91 -3.46
N LEU A 132 15.90 -1.95 -2.13
CA LEU A 132 15.46 -0.87 -1.23
C LEU A 132 16.27 0.41 -1.44
N ASN A 133 17.58 0.28 -1.66
CA ASN A 133 18.50 1.41 -1.76
C ASN A 133 18.51 2.12 -3.12
N GLN A 134 17.91 1.54 -4.17
CA GLN A 134 18.00 2.03 -5.56
C GLN A 134 16.77 2.79 -6.07
N GLN A 135 15.76 3.06 -5.23
CA GLN A 135 14.53 3.69 -5.72
C GLN A 135 14.62 5.21 -5.82
N GLU A 136 14.48 5.72 -7.05
CA GLU A 136 14.21 7.13 -7.34
C GLU A 136 12.77 7.50 -6.97
N THR A 137 12.60 8.46 -6.07
CA THR A 137 11.31 9.07 -5.76
C THR A 137 10.86 9.94 -6.93
N ARG A 138 9.73 9.62 -7.58
CA ARG A 138 9.11 10.55 -8.54
C ARG A 138 8.59 11.78 -7.77
N ASN A 139 8.92 12.97 -8.26
CA ASN A 139 8.54 14.24 -7.66
C ASN A 139 7.10 14.64 -8.02
N ASN A 140 6.11 14.19 -7.24
CA ASN A 140 4.77 14.77 -7.20
C ASN A 140 4.57 15.55 -5.88
N LEU A 141 3.67 16.54 -5.84
CA LEU A 141 3.33 17.33 -4.65
C LEU A 141 2.96 16.44 -3.46
N PHE A 142 2.22 15.35 -3.71
CA PHE A 142 1.69 14.46 -2.67
C PHE A 142 2.67 13.37 -2.23
N THR A 143 3.71 13.10 -3.03
CA THR A 143 4.76 12.14 -2.66
C THR A 143 5.90 12.79 -1.89
N ASP A 144 6.01 14.12 -2.00
CA ASP A 144 7.08 14.92 -1.41
C ASP A 144 6.64 15.55 -0.08
N TRP A 145 7.03 14.91 1.02
CA TRP A 145 6.77 15.41 2.36
C TRP A 145 7.28 16.84 2.58
N SER A 146 8.39 17.25 1.93
CA SER A 146 8.94 18.59 2.13
C SER A 146 7.96 19.68 1.70
N LYS A 147 7.19 19.43 0.62
CA LYS A 147 6.14 20.35 0.14
C LYS A 147 4.94 20.34 1.06
N ILE A 148 4.47 19.15 1.48
CA ILE A 148 3.33 19.04 2.40
C ILE A 148 3.64 19.70 3.75
N ASN A 149 4.84 19.51 4.30
CA ASN A 149 5.23 20.05 5.60
C ASN A 149 5.20 21.59 5.65
N THR A 150 5.36 22.27 4.50
CA THR A 150 5.30 23.73 4.39
C THR A 150 3.88 24.30 4.38
N LEU A 151 2.85 23.46 4.23
CA LEU A 151 1.46 23.90 4.29
C LEU A 151 1.11 24.41 5.69
N ASN A 152 0.22 25.39 5.74
CA ASN A 152 -0.30 25.91 7.00
C ASN A 152 -1.01 24.80 7.77
N GLU A 153 -0.64 24.65 9.04
CA GLU A 153 -1.22 23.66 9.94
C GLU A 153 -2.52 24.17 10.55
N ILE A 154 -3.57 23.36 10.51
CA ILE A 154 -4.92 23.66 10.99
C ILE A 154 -5.45 22.48 11.81
N GLU A 155 -6.14 22.73 12.92
CA GLU A 155 -6.69 21.62 13.74
C GLU A 155 -7.91 20.99 13.08
N ASP A 156 -8.81 21.81 12.54
CA ASP A 156 -10.03 21.36 11.87
C ASP A 156 -10.39 22.27 10.69
N VAL A 157 -10.60 21.66 9.53
CA VAL A 157 -11.03 22.32 8.30
C VAL A 157 -12.39 23.02 8.46
N ARG A 158 -13.24 22.54 9.37
CA ARG A 158 -14.57 23.11 9.63
C ARG A 158 -14.52 24.54 10.17
N ASP A 159 -13.39 24.94 10.74
CA ASP A 159 -13.21 26.27 11.33
C ASP A 159 -12.72 27.31 10.31
N ILE A 160 -12.53 26.90 9.05
CA ILE A 160 -12.01 27.75 7.97
C ILE A 160 -13.13 28.16 7.02
N ASP A 161 -13.16 29.46 6.67
CA ASP A 161 -13.99 29.94 5.56
C ASP A 161 -13.36 29.55 4.22
N LEU A 162 -13.80 28.41 3.69
CA LEU A 162 -13.32 27.84 2.42
C LEU A 162 -13.45 28.80 1.24
N ASN A 163 -14.42 29.72 1.24
CA ASN A 163 -14.57 30.69 0.14
C ASN A 163 -13.33 31.58 -0.01
N GLN A 164 -12.64 31.89 1.09
CA GLN A 164 -11.43 32.71 1.07
C GLN A 164 -10.23 31.97 0.47
N SER A 165 -10.29 30.64 0.43
CA SER A 165 -9.21 29.79 -0.11
C SER A 165 -9.32 29.58 -1.62
N ILE A 166 -10.46 29.95 -2.23
CA ILE A 166 -10.62 29.86 -3.68
C ILE A 166 -9.74 30.95 -4.34
N PRO A 167 -8.97 30.66 -5.39
CA PRO A 167 -8.21 31.68 -6.10
C PRO A 167 -9.13 32.61 -6.92
N SER A 168 -8.61 33.77 -7.30
CA SER A 168 -9.33 34.75 -8.13
C SER A 168 -9.39 34.38 -9.62
N GLY A 169 -8.54 33.46 -10.08
CA GLY A 169 -8.51 32.95 -11.45
C GLY A 169 -9.04 31.51 -11.57
N VAL A 170 -9.25 31.05 -12.81
CA VAL A 170 -9.61 29.65 -13.08
C VAL A 170 -8.33 28.83 -13.12
N HIS A 171 -8.09 28.06 -12.06
CA HIS A 171 -6.98 27.11 -11.95
C HIS A 171 -7.53 25.69 -12.00
N PHE A 172 -7.08 24.92 -13.00
CA PHE A 172 -7.53 23.54 -13.20
C PHE A 172 -6.68 22.51 -12.47
N GLU A 173 -5.46 22.89 -12.08
CA GLU A 173 -4.58 22.03 -11.29
C GLU A 173 -5.05 21.96 -9.84
N LYS A 174 -4.96 20.76 -9.26
CA LYS A 174 -5.26 20.52 -7.85
C LYS A 174 -4.21 21.21 -6.99
N MET A 175 -4.66 22.00 -6.02
CA MET A 175 -3.81 22.71 -5.07
C MET A 175 -3.99 22.12 -3.67
N SER A 176 -2.89 21.95 -2.94
CA SER A 176 -2.94 21.69 -1.50
C SER A 176 -2.98 23.00 -0.74
N LEU A 177 -3.91 23.13 0.20
CA LEU A 177 -4.16 24.38 0.91
C LEU A 177 -3.59 24.32 2.35
N PHE A 178 -3.97 23.28 3.07
CA PHE A 178 -3.73 23.16 4.51
C PHE A 178 -3.43 21.71 4.87
N ARG A 179 -2.79 21.51 6.02
CA ARG A 179 -2.60 20.18 6.61
C ARG A 179 -3.01 20.16 8.08
N THR A 180 -3.35 18.99 8.59
CA THR A 180 -3.51 18.79 10.03
C THR A 180 -2.16 18.60 10.74
N PRO A 181 -2.12 18.66 12.08
CA PRO A 181 -1.01 18.12 12.84
C PRO A 181 -0.75 16.65 12.50
N LEU A 182 0.48 16.21 12.70
CA LEU A 182 0.88 14.83 12.47
C LEU A 182 0.16 13.88 13.44
N PHE A 183 -0.33 12.77 12.90
CA PHE A 183 -0.77 11.63 13.68
C PHE A 183 0.29 10.53 13.62
N ASN A 184 1.08 10.41 14.67
CA ASN A 184 2.11 9.38 14.77
C ASN A 184 1.47 8.02 15.08
N ILE A 185 1.75 7.03 14.25
CA ILE A 185 1.22 5.67 14.40
C ILE A 185 2.06 4.92 15.42
N SER A 186 1.40 4.44 16.46
CA SER A 186 2.04 3.68 17.53
C SER A 186 2.73 2.42 17.00
N LYS A 187 3.91 2.09 17.54
CA LYS A 187 4.70 0.90 17.16
C LYS A 187 3.90 -0.40 17.28
N LYS A 188 2.94 -0.48 18.22
CA LYS A 188 2.05 -1.64 18.39
C LYS A 188 1.19 -1.91 17.13
N LEU A 189 0.95 -0.88 16.33
CA LEU A 189 0.09 -0.93 15.14
C LEU A 189 0.87 -1.07 13.82
N TRP A 190 2.21 -1.11 13.87
CA TRP A 190 3.02 -1.15 12.65
C TRP A 190 2.76 -2.40 11.81
N ASP A 191 2.40 -3.52 12.42
CA ASP A 191 2.07 -4.73 11.66
C ASP A 191 0.81 -4.55 10.80
N GLY A 192 -0.09 -3.63 11.19
CA GLY A 192 -1.29 -3.25 10.43
C GLY A 192 -1.04 -2.32 9.24
N VAL A 193 0.15 -1.74 9.09
CA VAL A 193 0.51 -0.90 7.95
C VAL A 193 0.90 -1.77 6.75
N ASN A 194 0.22 -1.68 5.61
CA ASN A 194 0.65 -2.39 4.39
C ASN A 194 1.73 -1.58 3.64
N ASP A 195 2.95 -1.61 4.17
CA ASP A 195 4.12 -1.07 3.48
C ASP A 195 4.68 -2.14 2.55
N LEU A 196 4.57 -1.92 1.24
CA LEU A 196 5.07 -2.87 0.22
C LEU A 196 6.59 -3.00 0.23
N GLU A 197 7.28 -1.98 0.74
CA GLU A 197 8.74 -1.95 0.82
C GLU A 197 9.20 -2.64 2.11
N PHE A 198 8.53 -2.37 3.24
CA PHE A 198 8.76 -3.04 4.52
C PHE A 198 7.61 -3.99 4.87
N ASP A 199 7.54 -5.10 4.12
CA ASP A 199 6.45 -6.09 4.12
C ASP A 199 6.29 -6.94 5.41
N SER A 200 7.22 -6.82 6.36
CA SER A 200 7.20 -7.60 7.60
C SER A 200 7.45 -6.71 8.81
N LEU A 201 6.83 -7.04 9.95
CA LEU A 201 7.01 -6.30 11.20
C LEU A 201 8.50 -6.16 11.58
N TYR A 202 9.29 -7.20 11.31
CA TYR A 202 10.74 -7.18 11.51
C TYR A 202 11.41 -6.03 10.76
N LEU A 203 11.16 -5.90 9.44
CA LEU A 203 11.72 -4.81 8.64
C LEU A 203 11.20 -3.45 9.08
N LYS A 204 9.90 -3.36 9.39
CA LYS A 204 9.31 -2.11 9.87
C LYS A 204 10.00 -1.65 11.15
N GLN A 205 10.18 -2.55 12.12
CA GLN A 205 10.85 -2.26 13.39
C GLN A 205 12.32 -1.90 13.23
N ARG A 206 12.98 -2.49 12.23
CA ARG A 206 14.40 -2.30 11.99
C ARG A 206 14.71 -1.05 11.17
N GLU A 207 13.96 -0.79 10.10
CA GLU A 207 14.30 0.21 9.08
C GLU A 207 13.44 1.48 9.16
N ALA A 208 12.24 1.41 9.74
CA ALA A 208 11.41 2.59 9.93
C ALA A 208 11.71 3.27 11.26
N GLN A 209 11.98 4.57 11.20
CA GLN A 209 12.03 5.41 12.39
C GLN A 209 10.61 5.68 12.90
N GLN A 210 9.69 5.99 11.98
CA GLN A 210 8.29 6.29 12.30
C GLN A 210 7.37 6.06 11.10
N TYR A 211 6.12 5.73 11.42
CA TYR A 211 4.97 5.86 10.53
C TYR A 211 4.06 6.95 11.06
N PHE A 212 3.57 7.81 10.17
CA PHE A 212 2.67 8.87 10.55
C PHE A 212 1.69 9.19 9.44
N SER A 213 0.58 9.79 9.81
CA SER A 213 -0.48 10.18 8.89
C SER A 213 -0.81 11.66 9.05
N VAL A 214 -1.29 12.26 7.97
CA VAL A 214 -1.75 13.66 7.92
C VAL A 214 -2.96 13.77 7.00
N GLU A 215 -3.91 14.63 7.35
CA GLU A 215 -4.96 15.04 6.43
C GLU A 215 -4.52 16.34 5.72
N VAL A 216 -4.62 16.35 4.40
CA VAL A 216 -4.36 17.51 3.55
C VAL A 216 -5.67 17.93 2.90
N THR A 217 -6.01 19.21 3.04
CA THR A 217 -7.13 19.81 2.33
C THR A 217 -6.66 20.26 0.96
N CYS A 218 -7.36 19.80 -0.08
CA CYS A 218 -7.06 20.14 -1.45
C CYS A 218 -8.24 20.85 -2.11
N LEU A 219 -7.93 21.60 -3.16
CA LEU A 219 -8.87 22.38 -3.94
C LEU A 219 -8.62 22.16 -5.43
N ARG A 220 -9.67 21.92 -6.21
CA ARG A 220 -9.60 21.85 -7.68
C ARG A 220 -10.85 22.46 -8.31
N ALA A 221 -10.72 23.07 -9.47
CA ALA A 221 -11.88 23.46 -10.28
C ALA A 221 -12.44 22.22 -11.02
N ASP A 222 -13.77 22.09 -11.08
CA ASP A 222 -14.42 21.10 -11.94
C ASP A 222 -14.69 21.73 -13.31
N ALA A 223 -13.70 21.61 -14.18
CA ALA A 223 -13.73 22.13 -15.55
C ALA A 223 -14.94 21.64 -16.36
N THR A 224 -15.47 20.46 -16.05
CA THR A 224 -16.54 19.82 -16.82
C THR A 224 -17.92 20.41 -16.55
N LYS A 225 -18.06 21.16 -15.45
CA LYS A 225 -19.33 21.75 -15.00
C LYS A 225 -19.30 23.28 -14.96
N ILE A 226 -18.37 23.89 -15.68
CA ILE A 226 -18.35 25.35 -15.80
C ILE A 226 -19.56 25.80 -16.62
N GLU A 227 -20.33 26.73 -16.06
CA GLU A 227 -21.49 27.30 -16.72
C GLU A 227 -21.24 28.76 -17.08
N THR A 228 -21.44 29.11 -18.35
CA THR A 228 -21.35 30.49 -18.83
C THR A 228 -22.71 31.17 -18.76
N VAL A 229 -22.77 32.27 -18.03
CA VAL A 229 -23.93 33.17 -17.95
C VAL A 229 -23.66 34.36 -18.85
N THR A 230 -24.44 34.49 -19.91
CA THR A 230 -24.35 35.63 -20.82
C THR A 230 -24.77 36.92 -20.11
N LYS A 231 -24.25 38.08 -20.54
CA LYS A 231 -24.62 39.41 -20.03
C LYS A 231 -26.11 39.57 -19.70
N LYS A 232 -26.41 40.14 -18.54
CA LYS A 232 -27.78 40.29 -17.96
C LYS A 232 -28.53 38.97 -17.66
N GLY A 233 -27.90 37.82 -17.88
CA GLY A 233 -28.41 36.52 -17.50
C GLY A 233 -28.26 36.26 -16.00
N LYS A 234 -28.98 35.24 -15.53
CA LYS A 234 -28.90 34.77 -14.14
C LYS A 234 -28.81 33.26 -14.12
N ILE A 235 -28.14 32.74 -13.10
CA ILE A 235 -28.08 31.31 -12.80
C ILE A 235 -28.28 31.10 -11.31
N THR A 236 -28.96 30.01 -10.97
CA THR A 236 -29.08 29.53 -9.59
C THR A 236 -28.23 28.29 -9.45
N VAL A 237 -27.31 28.31 -8.48
CA VAL A 237 -26.46 27.15 -8.16
C VAL A 237 -26.63 26.77 -6.69
N ILE A 238 -26.16 25.57 -6.36
CA ILE A 238 -26.26 25.00 -5.02
C ILE A 238 -24.85 24.71 -4.53
N ASP A 239 -24.40 25.47 -3.54
CA ASP A 239 -23.19 25.12 -2.80
C ASP A 239 -23.51 23.93 -1.88
N GLU A 240 -22.66 22.92 -1.89
CA GLU A 240 -22.83 21.68 -1.10
C GLU A 240 -21.72 21.54 -0.07
N TYR A 241 -22.08 21.12 1.15
CA TYR A 241 -21.16 20.86 2.25
C TYR A 241 -21.44 19.49 2.87
N GLY A 242 -20.41 18.88 3.44
CA GLY A 242 -20.52 17.58 4.10
C GLY A 242 -20.69 16.42 3.10
N LEU A 243 -20.10 16.56 1.91
CA LEU A 243 -20.04 15.46 0.95
C LEU A 243 -19.14 14.34 1.48
N SER A 244 -19.42 13.12 1.03
CA SER A 244 -18.58 11.94 1.28
C SER A 244 -18.58 11.10 0.00
N THR A 245 -18.13 11.70 -1.08
CA THR A 245 -17.99 11.02 -2.37
C THR A 245 -16.51 10.74 -2.61
N ALA A 246 -16.16 9.47 -2.77
CA ALA A 246 -14.80 9.08 -3.15
C ALA A 246 -14.42 9.76 -4.47
N SER A 247 -13.31 10.50 -4.47
CA SER A 247 -12.80 11.10 -5.69
C SER A 247 -12.18 10.01 -6.56
N LYS A 248 -12.56 9.94 -7.84
CA LYS A 248 -11.95 9.05 -8.82
C LYS A 248 -10.65 9.68 -9.31
N GLU A 249 -9.54 9.36 -8.64
CA GLU A 249 -8.21 9.13 -9.20
C GLU A 249 -7.16 9.24 -8.07
N VAL A 250 -6.78 8.08 -7.52
CA VAL A 250 -5.49 7.95 -6.82
C VAL A 250 -4.54 7.38 -7.87
N GLU A 251 -3.44 8.09 -8.16
CA GLU A 251 -2.44 7.66 -9.14
C GLU A 251 -2.07 6.18 -8.95
N GLU A 252 -2.02 5.41 -10.04
CA GLU A 252 -1.88 3.94 -10.10
C GLU A 252 -0.68 3.33 -9.35
N LYS A 253 0.20 4.14 -8.74
CA LYS A 253 1.35 3.69 -7.95
C LYS A 253 1.17 3.76 -6.44
N VAL A 254 0.15 4.46 -5.93
CA VAL A 254 -0.10 4.60 -4.48
C VAL A 254 -1.29 3.74 -4.12
N SER A 255 -1.12 2.84 -3.15
CA SER A 255 -2.26 2.07 -2.64
C SER A 255 -3.27 3.05 -2.02
N THR A 256 -4.56 2.95 -2.40
CA THR A 256 -5.62 3.71 -1.71
C THR A 256 -5.54 3.39 -0.22
N ILE A 257 -5.87 4.25 0.76
CA ILE A 257 -5.82 3.82 2.18
C ILE A 257 -6.67 2.57 2.41
N GLU A 258 -7.76 2.38 1.65
CA GLU A 258 -8.54 1.13 1.62
C GLU A 258 -7.77 -0.07 1.03
N THR A 259 -6.86 0.14 0.08
CA THR A 259 -5.97 -0.88 -0.53
C THR A 259 -4.65 -1.06 0.24
N ALA A 260 -4.15 -0.01 0.89
CA ALA A 260 -3.13 -0.04 1.95
C ALA A 260 -3.68 -0.75 3.19
N PHE A 261 -5.00 -0.86 3.30
CA PHE A 261 -5.67 -1.70 4.29
C PHE A 261 -6.46 -2.83 3.64
N LYS A 262 -6.14 -3.24 2.39
CA LYS A 262 -6.89 -4.33 1.72
C LYS A 262 -6.66 -5.62 2.49
N PHE A 263 -7.72 -5.98 3.21
CA PHE A 263 -7.97 -7.32 3.68
C PHE A 263 -7.93 -8.27 2.49
N THR A 264 -6.99 -9.21 2.49
CA THR A 264 -7.19 -10.48 1.78
C THR A 264 -8.29 -11.25 2.50
N GLU A 265 -9.55 -10.86 2.30
CA GLU A 265 -10.66 -11.81 2.42
C GLU A 265 -10.53 -12.78 1.24
N LYS A 266 -10.48 -14.07 1.56
CA LYS A 266 -10.14 -15.22 0.70
C LYS A 266 -8.64 -15.48 0.58
N VAL A 267 -8.11 -16.22 1.54
CA VAL A 267 -7.48 -17.56 1.34
C VAL A 267 -7.12 -18.08 2.73
N SER A 268 -7.60 -19.30 3.04
CA SER A 268 -7.30 -20.19 4.18
C SER A 268 -6.59 -19.58 5.40
N VAL A 269 -7.32 -19.62 6.52
CA VAL A 269 -6.96 -19.07 7.82
C VAL A 269 -5.77 -19.82 8.40
N SER A 270 -4.68 -19.08 8.65
CA SER A 270 -3.62 -19.44 9.59
C SER A 270 -3.63 -18.39 10.71
N ASP A 271 -3.29 -18.77 11.94
CA ASP A 271 -3.43 -17.92 13.14
C ASP A 271 -2.68 -16.57 13.05
N GLU A 272 -1.55 -16.51 12.33
CA GLU A 272 -0.83 -15.25 12.06
C GLU A 272 -1.67 -14.23 11.26
N LYS A 273 -2.57 -14.68 10.38
CA LYS A 273 -3.45 -13.78 9.60
C LYS A 273 -4.55 -13.17 10.47
N VAL A 274 -5.01 -13.88 11.49
CA VAL A 274 -6.06 -13.41 12.40
C VAL A 274 -5.54 -12.25 13.26
N VAL A 275 -4.30 -12.37 13.76
CA VAL A 275 -3.63 -11.30 14.52
C VAL A 275 -3.33 -10.08 13.66
N LYS A 276 -2.85 -10.27 12.43
CA LYS A 276 -2.64 -9.16 11.49
C LYS A 276 -3.93 -8.42 11.14
N ALA A 277 -5.01 -9.16 10.94
CA ALA A 277 -6.32 -8.58 10.64
C ALA A 277 -6.84 -7.72 11.80
N SER A 278 -6.65 -8.14 13.06
CA SER A 278 -7.12 -7.35 14.21
C SER A 278 -6.32 -6.07 14.42
N VAL A 279 -4.99 -6.11 14.26
CA VAL A 279 -4.13 -4.92 14.39
C VAL A 279 -4.39 -3.91 13.26
N ALA A 280 -4.61 -4.39 12.03
CA ALA A 280 -4.98 -3.52 10.90
C ALA A 280 -6.35 -2.84 11.13
N GLN A 281 -7.33 -3.57 11.67
CA GLN A 281 -8.63 -3.01 12.04
C GLN A 281 -8.52 -1.94 13.13
N GLU A 282 -7.67 -2.16 14.14
CA GLU A 282 -7.40 -1.16 15.19
C GLU A 282 -6.78 0.11 14.61
N LEU A 283 -5.76 -0.03 13.74
CA LEU A 283 -5.15 1.11 13.05
C LEU A 283 -6.17 1.88 12.21
N GLN A 284 -7.02 1.17 11.47
CA GLN A 284 -8.07 1.79 10.68
C GLN A 284 -9.06 2.55 11.58
N ALA A 285 -9.44 2.00 12.74
CA ALA A 285 -10.32 2.65 13.69
C ALA A 285 -9.68 3.91 14.28
N GLU A 286 -8.39 3.87 14.65
CA GLU A 286 -7.66 5.05 15.15
C GLU A 286 -7.59 6.17 14.09
N LEU A 287 -7.28 5.84 12.84
CA LEU A 287 -7.24 6.82 11.74
C LEU A 287 -8.64 7.39 11.44
N LYS A 288 -9.68 6.54 11.44
CA LYS A 288 -11.07 6.97 11.28
C LYS A 288 -11.49 7.93 12.38
N ALA A 289 -11.18 7.60 13.63
CA ALA A 289 -11.49 8.44 14.78
C ALA A 289 -10.72 9.77 14.72
N LYS A 290 -9.42 9.72 14.37
CA LYS A 290 -8.57 10.91 14.34
C LYS A 290 -8.98 11.91 13.26
N PHE A 291 -9.29 11.43 12.06
CA PHE A 291 -9.60 12.28 10.91
C PHE A 291 -11.10 12.38 10.61
N ASN A 292 -11.94 11.81 11.49
CA ASN A 292 -13.38 11.78 11.33
C ASN A 292 -13.82 11.24 9.94
N ILE A 293 -13.17 10.16 9.50
CA ILE A 293 -13.50 9.49 8.24
C ILE A 293 -14.82 8.74 8.45
N LEU A 294 -15.93 9.32 8.02
CA LEU A 294 -17.21 8.61 7.93
C LEU A 294 -17.05 7.45 6.94
N ASN A 295 -17.60 6.27 7.27
CA ASN A 295 -17.52 5.04 6.47
C ASN A 295 -17.90 5.30 5.00
N ALA A 296 -16.93 5.59 4.15
CA ALA A 296 -17.16 5.93 2.75
C ALA A 296 -17.38 4.71 1.83
N VAL A 297 -17.52 3.49 2.39
CA VAL A 297 -17.35 2.25 1.59
C VAL A 297 -18.34 1.13 1.87
N THR A 298 -19.18 1.20 2.90
CA THR A 298 -20.37 0.35 2.88
C THR A 298 -21.41 1.07 2.05
N LYS A 299 -21.82 0.46 0.93
CA LYS A 299 -22.91 0.89 0.02
C LYS A 299 -24.25 1.19 0.71
N GLU A 300 -24.32 1.07 2.02
CA GLU A 300 -25.51 1.28 2.83
C GLU A 300 -25.20 2.33 3.90
N GLN A 301 -26.09 3.32 3.97
CA GLN A 301 -26.08 4.51 4.84
C GLN A 301 -25.39 5.77 4.27
N HIS A 302 -25.88 6.20 3.09
CA HIS A 302 -25.98 7.64 2.78
C HIS A 302 -27.03 8.30 3.69
N GLN A 303 -26.62 8.86 4.81
CA GLN A 303 -27.38 9.91 5.51
C GLN A 303 -26.44 10.65 6.48
N THR A 304 -25.43 11.33 5.94
CA THR A 304 -24.86 12.50 6.63
C THR A 304 -25.60 13.71 6.08
N GLU A 305 -26.12 14.56 6.96
CA GLU A 305 -26.90 15.75 6.62
C GLU A 305 -26.17 16.63 5.59
N LYS A 306 -26.49 16.47 4.30
CA LYS A 306 -26.05 17.40 3.26
C LYS A 306 -26.57 18.77 3.63
N LYS A 307 -25.66 19.69 3.96
CA LYS A 307 -26.00 21.10 4.10
C LYS A 307 -25.80 21.73 2.73
N SER A 308 -26.86 22.32 2.20
CA SER A 308 -26.84 22.99 0.91
C SER A 308 -27.21 24.46 1.07
N LYS A 309 -26.55 25.33 0.31
CA LYS A 309 -26.89 26.75 0.25
C LYS A 309 -27.12 27.17 -1.19
N THR A 310 -28.35 27.59 -1.49
CA THR A 310 -28.69 28.12 -2.81
C THR A 310 -28.09 29.52 -2.96
N ARG A 311 -27.45 29.78 -4.11
CA ARG A 311 -26.93 31.09 -4.49
C ARG A 311 -27.40 31.44 -5.89
N VAL A 312 -27.70 32.71 -6.09
CA VAL A 312 -28.02 33.27 -7.40
C VAL A 312 -26.86 34.16 -7.81
N PHE A 313 -26.36 33.92 -9.02
CA PHE A 313 -25.36 34.78 -9.65
C PHE A 313 -25.99 35.49 -10.85
N GLU A 314 -25.69 36.78 -10.97
CA GLU A 314 -26.18 37.63 -12.05
C GLU A 314 -24.97 38.17 -12.81
N ALA A 315 -24.93 37.93 -14.12
CA ALA A 315 -23.87 38.47 -14.95
C ALA A 315 -24.01 40.00 -15.05
N PRO A 316 -22.89 40.75 -15.07
CA PRO A 316 -22.90 42.19 -15.34
C PRO A 316 -23.61 42.53 -16.66
N ALA A 317 -24.05 43.78 -16.79
CA ALA A 317 -24.85 44.21 -17.94
C ALA A 317 -24.09 44.17 -19.27
N ASP A 318 -22.77 44.22 -19.21
CA ASP A 318 -21.83 44.40 -20.30
C ASP A 318 -20.83 43.24 -20.47
N LYS A 319 -20.84 42.25 -19.56
CA LYS A 319 -19.85 41.16 -19.53
C LYS A 319 -20.51 39.80 -19.37
N ASP A 320 -19.84 38.79 -19.91
CA ASP A 320 -20.19 37.40 -19.64
C ASP A 320 -19.48 36.96 -18.35
N MET A 321 -20.03 35.92 -17.72
CA MET A 321 -19.55 35.42 -16.43
C MET A 321 -19.55 33.91 -16.46
N ASP A 322 -18.41 33.30 -16.16
CA ASP A 322 -18.35 31.87 -15.87
C ASP A 322 -18.62 31.65 -14.39
N VAL A 323 -19.49 30.69 -14.10
CA VAL A 323 -19.66 30.12 -12.77
C VAL A 323 -18.88 28.84 -12.72
N VAL A 324 -17.82 28.83 -11.91
CA VAL A 324 -16.88 27.73 -11.79
C VAL A 324 -17.16 26.98 -10.48
N PRO A 325 -17.50 25.69 -10.54
CA PRO A 325 -17.56 24.84 -9.37
C PRO A 325 -16.15 24.49 -8.89
N TRP A 326 -15.91 24.72 -7.61
CA TRP A 326 -14.67 24.41 -6.91
C TRP A 326 -14.91 23.28 -5.92
N ILE A 327 -14.20 22.18 -6.12
CA ILE A 327 -14.30 20.98 -5.31
C ILE A 327 -13.20 21.03 -4.26
N PHE A 328 -13.62 20.98 -3.00
CA PHE A 328 -12.75 20.78 -1.87
C PHE A 328 -12.74 19.30 -1.48
N SER A 329 -11.54 18.75 -1.36
CA SER A 329 -11.32 17.36 -0.98
C SER A 329 -10.42 17.25 0.24
N LYS A 330 -10.64 16.21 1.03
CA LYS A 330 -9.79 15.79 2.14
C LYS A 330 -9.00 14.59 1.66
N MET A 331 -7.68 14.66 1.80
CA MET A 331 -6.78 13.59 1.44
C MET A 331 -5.97 13.17 2.66
N ILE A 332 -6.15 11.94 3.12
CA ILE A 332 -5.26 11.38 4.15
C ILE A 332 -4.06 10.77 3.45
N LEU A 333 -2.87 11.12 3.93
CA LEU A 333 -1.58 10.67 3.45
C LEU A 333 -0.87 9.91 4.56
N LEU A 334 -0.49 8.67 4.29
CA LEU A 334 0.28 7.82 5.18
C LEU A 334 1.75 7.82 4.73
N TYR A 335 2.64 8.24 5.61
CA TYR A 335 4.07 8.34 5.37
C TYR A 335 4.87 7.42 6.29
N ARG A 336 6.08 7.10 5.85
CA ARG A 336 7.15 6.53 6.66
C ARG A 336 8.39 7.37 6.54
N THR A 337 9.05 7.63 7.67
CA THR A 337 10.45 8.07 7.71
C THR A 337 11.32 6.87 8.03
N ASP A 338 12.29 6.57 7.17
CA ASP A 338 13.28 5.52 7.43
C ASP A 338 14.43 6.01 8.32
N ASN A 339 15.32 5.10 8.71
CA ASN A 339 16.49 5.42 9.53
C ASN A 339 17.49 6.38 8.88
N ASN A 340 17.41 6.58 7.56
CA ASN A 340 18.23 7.55 6.83
C ASN A 340 17.56 8.93 6.76
N ASN A 341 16.46 9.14 7.50
CA ASN A 341 15.62 10.33 7.49
C ASN A 341 14.95 10.61 6.14
N VAL A 342 14.76 9.59 5.29
CA VAL A 342 14.01 9.73 4.05
C VAL A 342 12.54 9.46 4.34
N THR A 343 11.69 10.43 4.02
CA THR A 343 10.24 10.30 4.16
C THR A 343 9.60 9.90 2.81
N LYS A 344 8.88 8.78 2.79
CA LYS A 344 8.17 8.27 1.61
C LYS A 344 6.67 8.13 1.89
N LEU A 345 5.85 8.42 0.89
CA LEU A 345 4.41 8.15 0.91
C LEU A 345 4.15 6.66 0.68
N ILE A 346 3.35 6.04 1.54
CA ILE A 346 3.00 4.61 1.48
C ILE A 346 1.55 4.40 1.01
N GLY A 347 0.65 5.29 1.43
CA GLY A 347 -0.77 5.17 1.10
C GLY A 347 -1.47 6.51 1.10
N ALA A 348 -2.52 6.64 0.31
CA ALA A 348 -3.34 7.85 0.26
C ALA A 348 -4.81 7.53 0.00
N SER A 349 -5.74 8.24 0.63
CA SER A 349 -7.15 8.22 0.24
C SER A 349 -7.70 9.62 0.19
N GLU A 350 -8.58 9.86 -0.77
CA GLU A 350 -9.18 11.16 -1.02
C GLU A 350 -10.70 11.05 -1.17
N TRP A 351 -11.41 12.00 -0.57
CA TRP A 351 -12.85 12.19 -0.79
C TRP A 351 -13.18 13.67 -0.86
N ASP A 352 -14.17 13.98 -1.70
CA ASP A 352 -14.72 15.33 -1.81
C ASP A 352 -15.65 15.59 -0.62
N TYR A 353 -15.54 16.77 -0.02
CA TYR A 353 -16.35 17.14 1.15
C TYR A 353 -17.12 18.46 0.99
N ALA A 354 -16.77 19.31 0.03
CA ALA A 354 -17.56 20.49 -0.31
C ALA A 354 -17.42 20.87 -1.79
N VAL A 355 -18.48 21.48 -2.34
CA VAL A 355 -18.49 22.09 -3.67
C VAL A 355 -19.01 23.51 -3.55
N LEU A 356 -18.17 24.48 -3.89
CA LEU A 356 -18.48 25.90 -3.82
C LEU A 356 -18.38 26.55 -5.19
N HIS A 357 -19.28 27.47 -5.49
CA HIS A 357 -19.28 28.16 -6.78
C HIS A 357 -18.66 29.56 -6.67
N ARG A 358 -17.78 29.89 -7.61
CA ARG A 358 -17.21 31.23 -7.76
C ARG A 358 -17.37 31.74 -9.18
N THR A 359 -17.52 33.04 -9.31
CA THR A 359 -17.71 33.70 -10.59
C THR A 359 -16.43 34.32 -11.11
N HIS A 360 -16.23 34.22 -12.43
CA HIS A 360 -15.14 34.89 -13.14
C HIS A 360 -15.75 35.65 -14.33
N VAL A 361 -15.58 36.97 -14.33
CA VAL A 361 -16.16 37.86 -15.33
C VAL A 361 -15.13 38.16 -16.42
N TYR A 362 -15.54 38.15 -17.67
CA TYR A 362 -14.67 38.45 -18.81
C TYR A 362 -15.43 39.15 -19.94
N ASP A 363 -14.68 39.82 -20.82
CA ASP A 363 -15.26 40.51 -21.96
C ASP A 363 -15.58 39.50 -23.08
N VAL A 364 -16.72 39.70 -23.75
CA VAL A 364 -17.26 38.80 -24.80
C VAL A 364 -16.23 38.49 -25.91
N MET A 365 -15.29 39.42 -26.17
CA MET A 365 -14.23 39.29 -27.18
C MET A 365 -13.11 38.30 -26.79
N ASP A 366 -12.89 38.00 -25.50
CA ASP A 366 -11.80 37.12 -25.05
C ASP A 366 -12.15 35.64 -25.19
N ASN A 367 -13.44 35.28 -25.10
CA ASN A 367 -13.89 33.90 -25.23
C ASN A 367 -13.81 33.37 -26.68
N ALA A 368 -13.90 34.26 -27.67
CA ALA A 368 -13.71 33.93 -29.08
C ALA A 368 -12.25 33.53 -29.41
N LYS A 369 -11.26 33.96 -28.61
CA LYS A 369 -9.86 33.58 -28.79
C LYS A 369 -9.50 32.26 -28.08
N LYS A 370 -10.18 31.89 -27.00
CA LYS A 370 -9.97 30.61 -26.29
C LYS A 370 -10.76 29.43 -26.85
N LYS A 371 -11.83 29.68 -27.62
CA LYS A 371 -12.61 28.64 -28.34
C LYS A 371 -12.08 28.35 -29.75
N VAL A 372 -10.77 28.41 -29.98
CA VAL A 372 -10.18 27.77 -31.18
C VAL A 372 -10.07 26.27 -30.86
N PRO A 373 -10.70 25.40 -31.66
CA PRO A 373 -10.82 23.98 -31.35
C PRO A 373 -9.46 23.28 -31.48
N THR A 374 -8.98 22.64 -30.40
CA THR A 374 -8.15 21.44 -30.56
C THR A 374 -9.08 20.32 -31.02
N GLY A 375 -9.29 20.27 -32.33
CA GLY A 375 -10.21 19.35 -32.98
C GLY A 375 -10.17 19.54 -34.49
N GLY A 376 -9.06 19.16 -35.11
CA GLY A 376 -8.89 19.11 -36.55
C GLY A 376 -7.61 18.35 -36.86
N GLU A 377 -7.77 17.08 -37.25
CA GLU A 377 -6.73 16.20 -37.76
C GLU A 377 -5.90 16.88 -38.87
N TYR A 378 -4.57 16.73 -38.79
CA TYR A 378 -3.72 16.10 -39.82
C TYR A 378 -2.43 15.60 -39.17
#